data_AF-A0A3B0PGG8-F1
#
_entry.id   AF-A0A3B0PGG8-F1
#
_cell.length_a   1.000
_cell.length_b   1.000
_cell.length_c   1.000
_cell.angle_alpha   90.00
_cell.angle_beta   90.00
_cell.angle_gamma   90.00
#
_symmetry.space_group_name_H-M   'P 1'
#
loop_
_entity.id
_entity.type
_entity.pdbx_description
1 polymer ?
#
loop_
_entity_poly.entity_id
_entity_poly.type
_entity_poly.pdbx_seq_one_letter_code
_entity_poly.pdbx_strand_id
1 'polypeptide(L)' 'MGVTEFKHYKQGTLAMCKAISKLENCFSIVGGGDSVAAVEDLKMEDKFSHVSTGGGASLEFLQGLKLPGFEAIQEKN' A
#
# COMPACT_ATOMS: atom_id res chain seq x y z
N MET A 1 -11.56 -7.40 1.09
CA MET A 1 -11.51 -7.47 -0.35
C MET A 1 -12.93 -7.36 -0.88
N GLY A 2 -13.13 -6.52 -1.89
CA GLY A 2 -14.42 -6.18 -2.45
C GLY A 2 -14.39 -4.79 -3.09
N VAL A 3 -15.52 -4.34 -3.64
CA VAL A 3 -15.71 -2.99 -4.19
C VAL A 3 -15.88 -2.01 -3.03
N THR A 4 -14.77 -1.40 -2.59
CA THR A 4 -14.68 -0.60 -1.36
C THR A 4 -15.56 0.65 -1.35
N GLU A 5 -15.88 1.15 -2.52
CA GLU A 5 -16.74 2.30 -2.77
C GLU A 5 -18.19 2.01 -2.34
N PHE A 6 -18.60 0.74 -2.35
CA PHE A 6 -19.94 0.32 -1.98
C PHE A 6 -20.01 -0.20 -0.55
N LYS A 7 -20.86 0.43 0.27
CA LYS A 7 -21.00 0.13 1.71
C LYS A 7 -21.22 -1.36 2.01
N HIS A 8 -21.97 -2.06 1.17
CA HIS A 8 -22.27 -3.49 1.35
C HIS A 8 -21.08 -4.42 1.03
N TYR A 9 -20.09 -3.93 0.29
CA TYR A 9 -18.95 -4.73 -0.18
C TYR A 9 -17.60 -4.29 0.41
N LYS A 10 -17.55 -3.19 1.18
CA LYS A 10 -16.30 -2.66 1.73
C LYS A 10 -15.76 -3.40 2.96
N GLN A 11 -16.61 -4.11 3.70
CA GLN A 11 -16.24 -4.67 5.01
C GLN A 11 -15.06 -5.63 4.95
N GLY A 12 -14.97 -6.45 3.90
CA GLY A 12 -13.84 -7.35 3.74
C GLY A 12 -12.52 -6.60 3.62
N THR A 13 -12.48 -5.43 2.98
CA THR A 13 -11.22 -4.69 2.76
C THR A 13 -10.79 -4.04 4.06
N LEU A 14 -11.72 -3.44 4.79
CA LEU A 14 -11.46 -2.89 6.11
C LEU A 14 -11.02 -3.96 7.11
N ALA A 15 -11.58 -5.17 7.03
CA ALA A 15 -11.16 -6.31 7.85
C ALA A 15 -9.70 -6.72 7.56
N MET A 16 -9.28 -6.71 6.30
CA MET A 16 -7.88 -6.99 5.93
C MET A 16 -6.93 -5.93 6.46
N CYS A 17 -7.24 -4.64 6.31
CA CYS A 17 -6.42 -3.55 6.87
C CYS A 17 -6.25 -3.73 8.39
N LYS A 18 -7.33 -4.02 9.10
CA LYS A 18 -7.31 -4.28 10.55
C LYS A 18 -6.52 -5.53 10.91
N ALA A 19 -6.61 -6.60 10.13
CA ALA A 19 -5.84 -7.82 10.39
C ALA A 19 -4.34 -7.57 10.24
N ILE A 20 -3.93 -6.94 9.14
CA ILE A 20 -2.51 -6.63 8.85
C ILE A 20 -1.93 -5.69 9.91
N SER A 21 -2.66 -4.65 10.29
CA SER A 21 -2.22 -3.67 11.30
C SER A 21 -1.94 -4.24 12.70
N LYS A 22 -2.41 -5.46 12.98
CA LYS A 22 -2.24 -6.15 14.26
C LYS A 22 -1.13 -7.20 14.23
N LEU A 23 -0.50 -7.42 13.07
CA LEU A 23 0.60 -8.37 12.96
C LEU A 23 1.82 -7.83 13.70
N GLU A 24 2.26 -8.55 14.72
CA GLU A 24 3.50 -8.28 15.42
C GLU A 24 4.68 -8.91 14.67
N ASN A 25 5.86 -8.30 14.77
CA ASN A 25 7.09 -8.79 14.12
C ASN A 25 6.97 -8.99 12.59
N CYS A 26 6.11 -8.20 11.94
CA CYS A 26 5.89 -8.25 10.50
C CYS A 26 6.08 -6.85 9.87
N PHE A 27 6.90 -6.77 8.82
CA PHE A 27 7.00 -5.54 8.03
C PHE A 27 5.82 -5.50 7.04
N SER A 28 4.97 -4.49 7.17
CA SER A 28 3.77 -4.34 6.34
C SER A 28 3.90 -3.18 5.36
N ILE A 29 3.57 -3.45 4.10
CA ILE A 29 3.59 -2.47 3.02
C ILE A 29 2.20 -2.38 2.40
N VAL A 30 1.72 -1.16 2.16
CA VAL A 30 0.55 -0.90 1.30
C VAL A 30 0.98 0.02 0.14
N GLY A 31 0.63 -0.36 -1.09
CA GLY A 31 1.26 0.24 -2.28
C GLY A 31 0.39 0.36 -3.54
N GLY A 32 -0.94 0.38 -3.41
CA GLY A 32 -1.86 0.67 -4.50
C GLY A 32 -2.89 1.71 -4.07
N GLY A 33 -3.28 2.63 -4.98
CA GLY A 33 -4.10 3.80 -4.65
C GLY A 33 -5.34 3.48 -3.81
N ASP A 34 -6.17 2.53 -4.27
CA ASP A 34 -7.40 2.16 -3.56
C ASP A 34 -7.13 1.47 -2.21
N SER A 35 -6.01 0.75 -2.10
CA SER A 35 -5.60 0.11 -0.83
C SER A 35 -5.09 1.15 0.17
N VAL A 36 -4.36 2.17 -0.30
CA VAL A 36 -3.92 3.31 0.52
C VAL A 36 -5.14 4.09 1.00
N ALA A 37 -6.07 4.44 0.10
CA ALA A 37 -7.31 5.12 0.46
C ALA A 37 -8.12 4.34 1.51
N ALA A 38 -8.18 3.01 1.42
CA ALA A 38 -8.85 2.19 2.43
C ALA A 38 -8.16 2.21 3.81
N VAL A 39 -6.83 2.37 3.87
CA VAL A 39 -6.08 2.54 5.13
C VAL A 39 -6.30 3.95 5.71
N GLU A 40 -6.30 4.98 4.87
CA GLU A 40 -6.59 6.37 5.24
C GLU A 40 -8.02 6.54 5.78
N ASP A 41 -9.01 5.92 5.13
CA ASP A 41 -10.41 5.86 5.57
C ASP A 41 -10.56 5.34 7.01
N LEU A 42 -9.64 4.47 7.42
CA LEU A 42 -9.60 3.88 8.77
C LEU A 42 -8.71 4.65 9.74
N LYS A 43 -7.94 5.63 9.26
CA LYS A 43 -6.91 6.36 10.02
C LYS A 43 -5.88 5.43 10.66
N MET A 44 -5.35 4.51 9.86
CA MET A 44 -4.43 3.45 10.29
C MET A 44 -3.06 3.50 9.62
N GLU A 45 -2.71 4.62 8.97
CA GLU A 45 -1.46 4.82 8.25
C GLU A 45 -0.25 4.56 9.17
N ASP A 46 -0.33 4.99 10.43
CA ASP A 46 0.68 4.80 11.47
C ASP A 46 0.84 3.33 11.93
N LYS A 47 -0.08 2.44 11.53
CA LYS A 47 -0.04 1.01 11.86
C LYS A 47 0.60 0.16 10.76
N PHE A 48 0.95 0.75 9.62
CA PHE A 48 1.69 0.08 8.57
C PHE A 48 3.16 0.50 8.61
N SER A 49 4.07 -0.42 8.30
CA SER A 49 5.50 -0.11 8.28
C SER A 49 5.87 0.83 7.12
N HIS A 50 5.14 0.74 6.00
CA HIS A 50 5.29 1.66 4.87
C HIS A 50 3.97 1.83 4.11
N VAL A 51 3.56 3.08 3.92
CA VAL A 51 2.46 3.48 3.03
C VAL A 51 3.09 4.16 1.81
N SER A 52 2.99 3.53 0.65
CA SER A 52 3.62 4.06 -0.56
C SER A 52 2.75 5.14 -1.22
N THR A 53 3.38 6.21 -1.66
CA THR A 53 2.74 7.30 -2.43
C THR A 53 2.94 7.16 -3.94
N GLY A 54 3.67 6.13 -4.40
CA GLY A 54 4.05 5.98 -5.80
C GLY A 54 2.92 5.49 -6.72
N GLY A 55 1.80 5.02 -6.17
CA GLY A 55 0.66 4.53 -6.95
C GLY A 55 1.09 3.50 -8.00
N GLY A 56 0.93 3.85 -9.29
CA GLY A 56 1.38 3.00 -10.40
C GLY A 56 2.88 2.72 -10.40
N ALA A 57 3.72 3.68 -10.02
CA ALA A 57 5.17 3.48 -9.97
C ALA A 57 5.56 2.42 -8.93
N SER A 58 4.84 2.33 -7.80
CA SER A 58 5.06 1.29 -6.79
C SER A 58 4.72 -0.10 -7.34
N LEU A 59 3.67 -0.21 -8.15
CA LEU A 59 3.29 -1.47 -8.81
C LEU A 59 4.30 -1.87 -9.89
N GLU A 60 4.74 -0.94 -10.74
CA GLU A 60 5.78 -1.19 -11.74
C GLU A 60 7.10 -1.61 -11.09
N PHE A 61 7.47 -0.98 -9.96
CA PHE A 61 8.63 -1.37 -9.18
C PHE A 61 8.51 -2.81 -8.64
N LEU A 62 7.34 -3.18 -8.09
CA LEU A 62 7.08 -4.54 -7.60
C LEU A 62 7.05 -5.60 -8.73
N GLN A 63 6.77 -5.19 -9.96
CA GLN A 63 6.88 -6.04 -11.15
C GLN A 63 8.35 -6.28 -11.58
N GLY A 64 9.31 -5.59 -10.96
CA GLY A 64 10.73 -5.68 -11.30
C GLY A 64 11.13 -4.83 -12.51
N LEU A 65 10.29 -3.87 -12.92
CA LEU A 65 10.61 -2.98 -14.02
C LEU A 65 11.65 -1.94 -13.59
N LYS A 66 12.53 -1.60 -14.54
CA LYS A 66 13.46 -0.48 -14.38
C LYS A 66 12.69 0.83 -14.55
N LEU A 67 12.48 1.54 -13.46
CA LEU A 67 11.85 2.85 -13.50
C LEU A 67 12.86 3.89 -14.02
N PRO A 68 12.54 4.66 -15.08
CA PRO A 68 13.49 5.63 -15.66
C PRO A 68 14.02 6.65 -14.64
N GLY A 69 13.15 7.06 -13.70
CA GLY A 69 13.53 7.97 -12.62
C GLY A 69 14.54 7.37 -11.65
N PHE A 70 14.57 6.06 -11.45
CA PHE A 70 15.55 5.38 -10.60
C PHE A 70 16.88 5.19 -11.33
N GLU A 71 16.84 4.78 -12.61
CA GLU A 71 18.05 4.59 -13.42
C GLU A 71 18.83 5.91 -13.66
N ALA A 72 18.16 7.06 -13.55
CA ALA A 72 18.78 8.37 -13.64
C ALA A 72 19.48 8.82 -12.34
N ILE A 73 19.27 8.14 -11.21
CA ILE A 73 19.89 8.48 -9.93
C ILE A 73 21.37 8.04 -9.96
N GLN A 74 22.26 8.92 -9.51
CA GLN A 74 23.68 8.59 -9.37
C GLN A 74 23.88 7.55 -8.26
N GLU A 75 24.64 6.50 -8.56
CA GLU A 75 25.03 5.50 -7.57
C GLU A 75 25.84 6.14 -6.44
N LYS A 76 25.63 5.65 -5.24
CA LYS A 76 26.38 6.10 -4.07
C LYS A 76 27.81 5.55 -4.18
N ASN A 77 28.78 6.45 -4.31
CA ASN A 77 30.22 6.13 -4.27
C ASN A 77 30.62 5.43 -2.97
#